data_AF-A0A8C9E9P8-F1
#
_entry.id   AF-A0A8C9E9P8-F1
#
_cell.length_a   1.000
_cell.length_b   1.000
_cell.length_c   1.000
_cell.angle_alpha   90.00
_cell.angle_beta   90.00
_cell.angle_gamma   90.00
#
_symmetry.space_group_name_H-M   'P 1'
#
loop_
_entity.id
_entity.type
_entity.pdbx_description
1 polymer ?
#
loop_
_entity_poly.entity_id
_entity_poly.type
_entity_poly.pdbx_seq_one_letter_code
_entity_poly.pdbx_strand_id
1 'polypeptide(L)'
;MAEGSGSRRRSLYKLVGSPPWKEAFRQGCLERMRNSRDRLLNKYRQAGGNMSGGAQNTFLVQEVMEEEWNALRSVESRPEALAQLEEPLDLAVLEEIQQELIDQEQSIISEYEKSLQFDEKCLSVMLAEWEANSLVCPVCTKYNLRIASGVVMCQCGLYIPSHACDTWAVIL
;
A
#
# COMPACT_ATOMS: atom_id res chain seq x y z
N MET A 1 11.49 26.45 12.66
CA MET A 1 12.40 25.33 13.03
C MET A 1 13.19 24.96 11.79
N ALA A 2 14.33 25.63 11.60
CA ALA A 2 15.40 25.33 10.66
C ALA A 2 16.64 25.90 11.34
N GLU A 3 17.36 25.07 12.09
CA GLU A 3 18.55 25.51 12.84
C GLU A 3 19.70 25.75 11.87
N GLY A 4 19.75 26.96 11.32
CA GLY A 4 20.90 27.45 10.58
C GLY A 4 22.06 27.67 11.53
N SER A 5 23.15 26.95 11.30
CA SER A 5 24.44 27.08 11.98
C SER A 5 25.03 28.48 11.80
N GLY A 6 24.59 29.43 12.62
CA GLY A 6 25.21 30.75 12.74
C GLY A 6 26.62 30.59 13.32
N SER A 7 27.62 31.12 12.61
CA SER A 7 29.01 31.22 13.13
C SER A 7 29.00 31.69 14.59
N ARG A 8 29.61 30.90 15.50
CA ARG A 8 29.72 31.13 16.96
C ARG A 8 30.14 32.55 17.35
N ARG A 9 30.82 33.22 16.43
CA ARG A 9 31.27 34.61 16.55
C ARG A 9 30.09 35.58 16.41
N ARG A 10 29.17 35.35 15.46
CA ARG A 10 28.01 36.20 15.12
C ARG A 10 27.01 36.39 16.26
N SER A 11 26.84 35.37 17.12
CA SER A 11 25.95 35.40 18.29
C SER A 11 26.49 36.23 19.46
N LEU A 12 27.80 36.53 19.49
CA LEU A 12 28.41 37.34 20.56
C LEU A 12 28.16 38.85 20.39
N TYR A 13 27.92 39.32 19.16
CA TYR A 13 27.79 40.76 18.85
C TYR A 13 26.54 41.14 18.07
N LYS A 14 25.74 40.17 17.61
CA LYS A 14 24.38 40.43 17.10
C LYS A 14 23.39 39.79 18.06
N LEU A 15 22.61 40.62 18.77
CA LEU A 15 21.52 40.15 19.61
C LEU A 15 20.62 39.25 18.75
N VAL A 16 20.51 37.98 19.13
CA VAL A 16 19.68 37.00 18.40
C VAL A 16 18.23 37.32 18.71
N GLY A 17 17.59 38.04 17.80
CA GLY A 17 16.19 38.43 17.93
C GLY A 17 15.94 39.78 17.27
N SER A 18 14.79 39.91 16.61
CA SER A 18 14.30 41.23 16.21
C SER A 18 13.97 42.02 17.48
N PRO A 19 14.38 43.29 17.62
CA PRO A 19 14.01 44.11 18.77
C PRO A 19 12.51 44.02 19.07
N PRO A 20 12.07 44.01 20.35
CA PRO A 20 10.67 43.79 20.71
C PRO A 20 9.67 44.67 19.95
N TRP A 21 10.04 45.92 19.66
CA TRP A 21 9.23 46.85 18.87
C TRP A 21 9.03 46.43 17.41
N LYS A 22 10.01 45.77 16.78
CA LYS A 22 9.89 45.25 15.41
C LYS A 22 8.95 44.07 15.34
N GLU A 23 8.90 43.25 16.40
CA GLU A 23 7.93 42.16 16.49
C GLU A 23 6.52 42.73 16.71
N ALA A 24 6.35 43.66 17.67
CA ALA A 24 5.09 44.34 17.88
C ALA A 24 4.56 45.06 16.62
N PHE A 25 5.45 45.72 15.86
CA PHE A 25 5.09 46.35 14.59
C PHE A 25 4.66 45.34 13.52
N ARG A 26 5.36 44.20 13.40
CA ARG A 26 4.98 43.11 12.48
C ARG A 26 3.61 42.56 12.82
N GLN A 27 3.34 42.30 14.09
CA GLN A 27 2.02 41.85 14.55
C GLN A 27 0.93 42.87 14.22
N GLY A 28 1.17 44.18 14.46
CA GLY A 28 0.22 45.24 14.09
C GLY A 28 -0.05 45.36 12.59
N CYS A 29 0.91 45.03 11.72
CA CYS A 29 0.69 44.95 10.27
C CYS A 29 -0.18 43.74 9.88
N LEU A 30 0.09 42.56 10.46
CA LEU A 30 -0.69 41.36 10.22
C LEU A 30 -2.13 41.51 10.71
N GLU A 31 -2.33 42.11 11.89
CA GLU A 31 -3.65 42.39 12.45
C GLU A 31 -4.45 43.33 11.54
N ARG A 32 -3.82 44.39 11.01
CA ARG A 32 -4.46 45.31 10.05
C ARG A 32 -4.85 44.62 8.76
N MET A 33 -3.98 43.75 8.23
CA MET A 33 -4.27 42.99 7.02
C MET A 33 -5.44 42.02 7.25
N ARG A 34 -5.45 41.31 8.38
CA ARG A 34 -6.53 40.39 8.77
C ARG A 34 -7.86 41.14 8.91
N ASN A 35 -7.88 42.25 9.64
CA ASN A 35 -9.06 43.08 9.82
C ASN A 35 -9.59 43.67 8.51
N SER A 36 -8.69 44.07 7.60
CA SER A 36 -9.06 44.54 6.26
C SER A 36 -9.73 43.42 5.44
N ARG A 37 -9.13 42.22 5.45
CA ARG A 37 -9.68 41.04 4.79
C ARG A 37 -11.05 40.68 5.35
N ASP A 38 -11.19 40.63 6.67
CA ASP A 38 -12.44 40.23 7.32
C ASP A 38 -13.56 41.25 7.05
N ARG A 39 -13.24 42.56 7.01
CA ARG A 39 -14.19 43.61 6.58
C ARG A 39 -14.65 43.40 5.13
N LEU A 40 -13.74 43.04 4.23
CA LEU A 40 -14.08 42.80 2.82
C LEU A 40 -14.97 41.57 2.68
N LEU A 41 -14.61 40.45 3.32
CA LEU A 41 -15.41 39.23 3.30
C LEU A 41 -16.79 39.44 3.93
N ASN A 42 -16.87 40.17 5.05
CA ASN A 42 -18.15 40.48 5.68
C ASN A 42 -19.05 41.34 4.79
N LYS A 43 -18.50 42.27 3.99
CA LYS A 43 -19.30 43.00 2.99
C LYS A 43 -19.91 42.06 1.95
N TYR A 44 -19.15 41.10 1.43
CA TYR A 44 -19.69 40.13 0.47
C TYR A 44 -20.72 39.19 1.10
N ARG A 45 -20.47 38.71 2.33
CA ARG A 45 -21.45 37.88 3.06
C ARG A 45 -22.74 38.64 3.37
N GLN A 46 -22.65 39.90 3.81
CA GLN A 46 -23.81 40.73 4.13
C GLN A 46 -24.54 41.21 2.89
N ALA A 47 -23.86 41.46 1.77
CA ALA A 47 -24.49 41.74 0.48
C ALA A 47 -25.38 40.58 0.01
N GLY A 48 -25.04 39.33 0.38
CA GLY A 48 -25.89 38.15 0.15
C GLY A 48 -27.02 37.95 1.18
N GLY A 49 -26.93 38.56 2.36
CA GLY A 49 -27.83 38.27 3.49
C GLY A 49 -28.78 39.38 3.92
N ASN A 50 -28.53 40.65 3.56
CA ASN A 50 -29.29 41.80 4.11
C ASN A 50 -30.34 42.38 3.16
N MET A 51 -30.56 41.76 2.01
CA MET A 51 -31.71 42.05 1.16
C MET A 51 -32.80 41.04 1.50
N SER A 52 -34.05 41.50 1.60
CA SER A 52 -35.27 40.68 1.71
C SER A 52 -35.47 39.67 0.56
N GLY A 53 -34.45 39.43 -0.27
CA GLY A 53 -34.34 38.40 -1.30
C GLY A 53 -33.36 37.27 -0.97
N GLY A 54 -32.83 37.15 0.26
CA GLY A 54 -31.98 36.01 0.64
C GLY A 54 -32.67 34.65 0.48
N ALA A 55 -33.98 34.59 0.75
CA ALA A 55 -34.79 33.41 0.45
C ALA A 55 -34.90 33.15 -1.06
N GLN A 56 -35.06 34.21 -1.86
CA GLN A 56 -35.17 34.11 -3.33
C GLN A 56 -33.84 33.71 -3.99
N ASN A 57 -32.70 34.18 -3.49
CA ASN A 57 -31.38 33.80 -4.03
C ASN A 57 -31.00 32.36 -3.66
N THR A 58 -31.36 31.90 -2.46
CA THR A 58 -31.16 30.49 -2.08
C THR A 58 -32.08 29.58 -2.90
N PHE A 59 -33.32 30.04 -3.17
CA PHE A 59 -34.27 29.34 -4.04
C PHE A 59 -33.81 29.32 -5.50
N LEU A 60 -33.27 30.42 -6.03
CA LEU A 60 -32.69 30.49 -7.38
C LEU A 60 -31.49 29.55 -7.56
N VAL A 61 -30.61 29.45 -6.56
CA VAL A 61 -29.47 28.52 -6.63
C VAL A 61 -29.95 27.07 -6.60
N GLN A 62 -30.95 26.77 -5.76
CA GLN A 62 -31.54 25.43 -5.71
C GLN A 62 -32.27 25.08 -7.00
N GLU A 63 -33.04 26.01 -7.56
CA GLU A 63 -33.77 25.87 -8.83
C GLU A 63 -32.80 25.66 -10.00
N VAL A 64 -31.74 26.48 -10.10
CA VAL A 64 -30.70 26.30 -11.13
C VAL A 64 -29.95 24.98 -10.93
N MET A 65 -29.60 24.59 -9.69
CA MET A 65 -29.00 23.27 -9.47
C MET A 65 -29.93 22.13 -9.87
N GLU A 66 -31.22 22.25 -9.59
CA GLU A 66 -32.20 21.22 -9.89
C GLU A 66 -32.49 21.15 -11.39
N GLU A 67 -32.53 22.29 -12.09
CA GLU A 67 -32.59 22.38 -13.55
C GLU A 67 -31.35 21.77 -14.21
N GLU A 68 -30.14 22.14 -13.79
CA GLU A 68 -28.89 21.58 -14.32
C GLU A 68 -28.77 20.08 -13.99
N TRP A 69 -29.19 19.66 -12.79
CA TRP A 69 -29.22 18.25 -12.39
C TRP A 69 -30.23 17.44 -13.21
N ASN A 70 -31.39 18.03 -13.53
CA ASN A 70 -32.38 17.41 -14.40
C ASN A 70 -31.92 17.38 -15.87
N ALA A 71 -31.20 18.41 -16.33
CA ALA A 71 -30.60 18.44 -17.66
C ALA A 71 -29.56 17.31 -17.82
N LEU A 72 -28.67 17.14 -16.83
CA LEU A 72 -27.71 16.03 -16.78
C LEU A 72 -28.42 14.67 -16.80
N ARG A 73 -29.44 14.48 -15.96
CA ARG A 73 -30.22 13.23 -15.94
C ARG A 73 -30.99 12.99 -17.24
N SER A 74 -31.39 14.05 -17.95
CA SER A 74 -32.07 13.95 -19.25
C SER A 74 -31.12 13.48 -20.36
N VAL A 75 -29.83 13.81 -20.26
CA VAL A 75 -28.76 13.29 -21.11
C VAL A 75 -28.51 11.82 -20.77
N GLU A 76 -28.40 11.46 -19.49
CA GLU A 76 -28.23 10.07 -19.04
C GLU A 76 -29.42 9.15 -19.35
N SER A 77 -30.64 9.69 -19.42
CA SER A 77 -31.87 8.91 -19.69
C SER A 77 -32.22 8.80 -21.17
N ARG A 78 -31.49 9.47 -22.06
CA ARG A 78 -31.56 9.22 -23.50
C ARG A 78 -30.61 8.07 -23.84
N PRO A 79 -31.11 6.95 -24.39
CA PRO A 79 -30.27 5.83 -24.80
C PRO A 79 -29.12 6.26 -25.74
N GLU A 80 -29.35 7.29 -26.54
CA GLU A 80 -28.42 7.83 -27.53
C GLU A 80 -27.29 8.70 -26.95
N ALA A 81 -27.43 9.22 -25.72
CA ALA A 81 -26.41 10.02 -25.05
C ALA A 81 -25.51 9.17 -24.14
N LEU A 82 -26.04 8.10 -23.54
CA LEU A 82 -25.22 7.04 -22.95
C LEU A 82 -24.32 6.38 -24.02
N ALA A 83 -24.83 6.19 -25.23
CA ALA A 83 -24.06 5.69 -26.38
C ALA A 83 -22.97 6.66 -26.90
N GLN A 84 -22.99 7.93 -26.48
CA GLN A 84 -21.95 8.92 -26.81
C GLN A 84 -20.94 9.12 -25.65
N LEU A 85 -21.34 8.78 -24.42
CA LEU A 85 -20.49 8.82 -23.23
C LEU A 85 -19.73 7.49 -23.01
N GLU A 86 -20.24 6.40 -23.59
CA GLU A 86 -19.40 5.38 -24.23
C GLU A 86 -18.70 6.03 -25.45
N GLU A 87 -17.84 7.02 -25.20
CA GLU A 87 -16.71 7.23 -26.11
C GLU A 87 -16.10 5.84 -26.30
N PRO A 88 -15.95 5.32 -27.53
CA PRO A 88 -15.57 3.94 -27.73
C PRO A 88 -14.22 3.76 -27.07
N LEU A 89 -14.22 3.27 -25.83
CA LEU A 89 -13.05 2.82 -25.14
C LEU A 89 -12.53 1.74 -26.07
N ASP A 90 -11.46 2.09 -26.77
CA ASP A 90 -11.05 1.40 -27.98
C ASP A 90 -11.00 -0.09 -27.65
N LEU A 91 -11.92 -0.88 -28.23
CA LEU A 91 -12.06 -2.29 -27.86
C LEU A 91 -10.72 -3.01 -28.01
N ALA A 92 -9.88 -2.54 -28.94
CA ALA A 92 -8.51 -2.98 -29.12
C ALA A 92 -7.64 -2.78 -27.86
N VAL A 93 -7.76 -1.65 -27.16
CA VAL A 93 -7.03 -1.37 -25.91
C VAL A 93 -7.49 -2.30 -24.78
N LEU A 94 -8.79 -2.58 -24.69
CA LEU A 94 -9.30 -3.54 -23.70
C LEU A 94 -8.86 -4.97 -24.00
N GLU A 95 -8.87 -5.39 -25.27
CA GLU A 95 -8.36 -6.69 -25.71
C GLU A 95 -6.86 -6.81 -25.45
N GLU A 96 -6.07 -5.75 -25.68
CA GLU A 96 -4.65 -5.68 -25.37
C GLU A 96 -4.39 -5.85 -23.86
N ILE A 97 -5.12 -5.12 -23.02
CA ILE A 97 -5.01 -5.22 -21.56
C ILE A 97 -5.39 -6.64 -21.09
N GLN A 98 -6.46 -7.22 -21.63
CA GLN A 98 -6.86 -8.58 -21.30
C GLN A 98 -5.79 -9.60 -21.69
N GLN A 99 -5.19 -9.44 -22.88
CA GLN A 99 -4.11 -10.32 -23.32
C GLN A 99 -2.87 -10.18 -22.44
N GLU A 100 -2.48 -8.95 -22.07
CA GLU A 100 -1.36 -8.71 -21.16
C GLU A 100 -1.58 -9.38 -19.80
N LEU A 101 -2.80 -9.29 -19.24
CA LEU A 101 -3.14 -9.93 -17.97
C LEU A 101 -3.05 -11.46 -18.05
N ILE A 102 -3.53 -12.05 -19.14
CA ILE A 102 -3.42 -13.51 -19.37
C ILE A 102 -1.96 -13.93 -19.47
N ASP A 103 -1.14 -13.18 -20.22
CA ASP A 103 0.27 -13.46 -20.40
C ASP A 103 1.04 -13.34 -19.08
N GLN A 104 0.72 -12.35 -18.26
CA GLN A 104 1.28 -12.18 -16.91
C GLN A 104 0.90 -13.34 -15.99
N GLU A 105 -0.36 -13.75 -15.97
CA GLU A 105 -0.82 -14.90 -15.18
C GLU A 105 -0.07 -16.19 -15.58
N GLN A 106 0.01 -16.47 -16.88
CA GLN A 106 0.75 -17.62 -17.40
C GLN A 106 2.24 -17.56 -17.06
N SER A 107 2.85 -16.37 -17.14
CA SER A 107 4.25 -16.19 -16.77
C SER A 107 4.51 -16.51 -15.30
N ILE A 108 3.65 -16.00 -14.40
CA ILE A 108 3.72 -16.27 -12.96
C ILE A 108 3.60 -17.76 -12.67
N ILE A 109 2.63 -18.44 -13.29
CA ILE A 109 2.43 -19.88 -13.12
C ILE A 109 3.68 -20.64 -13.61
N SER A 110 4.21 -20.31 -14.80
CA SER A 110 5.39 -21.01 -15.33
C SER A 110 6.64 -20.80 -14.47
N GLU A 111 6.82 -19.62 -13.87
CA GLU A 111 7.94 -19.34 -12.97
C GLU A 111 7.82 -20.19 -11.70
N TYR A 112 6.62 -20.25 -11.11
CA TYR A 112 6.35 -21.07 -9.94
C TYR A 112 6.58 -22.55 -10.21
N GLU A 113 6.09 -23.07 -11.34
CA GLU A 113 6.31 -24.47 -11.74
C GLU A 113 7.80 -24.79 -11.95
N LYS A 114 8.57 -23.86 -12.54
CA LYS A 114 10.03 -24.03 -12.69
C LYS A 114 10.73 -24.06 -11.33
N SER A 115 10.33 -23.20 -10.39
CA SER A 115 10.85 -23.22 -9.02
C SER A 115 10.54 -24.55 -8.34
N LEU A 116 9.31 -25.02 -8.44
CA LEU A 116 8.89 -26.29 -7.84
C LEU A 116 9.68 -27.47 -8.42
N GLN A 117 9.88 -27.50 -9.74
CA GLN A 117 10.71 -28.53 -10.40
C GLN A 117 12.17 -28.45 -9.96
N PHE A 118 12.70 -27.26 -9.69
CA PHE A 118 14.06 -27.10 -9.16
C PHE A 118 14.16 -27.67 -7.74
N ASP A 119 13.21 -27.35 -6.87
CA ASP A 119 13.16 -27.84 -5.50
C ASP A 119 13.02 -29.37 -5.47
N GLU A 120 12.15 -29.93 -6.31
CA GLU A 120 11.99 -31.38 -6.45
C GLU A 120 13.30 -32.04 -6.90
N LYS A 121 13.99 -31.47 -7.90
CA LYS A 121 15.28 -31.99 -8.36
C LYS A 121 16.33 -31.92 -7.25
N CYS A 122 16.39 -30.82 -6.50
CA CYS A 122 17.32 -30.68 -5.38
C CYS A 122 17.09 -31.78 -4.34
N LEU A 123 15.83 -31.97 -3.92
CA LEU A 123 15.45 -33.03 -2.99
C LEU A 123 15.77 -34.42 -3.55
N SER A 124 15.52 -34.66 -4.84
CA SER A 124 15.82 -35.96 -5.46
C SER A 124 17.32 -36.29 -5.43
N VAL A 125 18.19 -35.30 -5.66
CA VAL A 125 19.64 -35.46 -5.60
C VAL A 125 20.07 -35.74 -4.16
N MET A 126 19.56 -34.97 -3.19
CA MET A 126 19.85 -35.21 -1.78
C MET A 126 19.44 -36.62 -1.35
N LEU A 127 18.24 -37.07 -1.72
CA LEU A 127 17.76 -38.42 -1.41
C LEU A 127 18.63 -39.50 -2.06
N ALA A 128 19.01 -39.32 -3.32
CA ALA A 128 19.89 -40.26 -4.02
C ALA A 128 21.27 -40.36 -3.36
N GLU A 129 21.84 -39.23 -2.92
CA GLU A 129 23.10 -39.23 -2.16
C GLU A 129 22.97 -39.94 -0.82
N TRP A 130 21.84 -39.78 -0.12
CA TRP A 130 21.58 -40.46 1.16
C TRP A 130 21.35 -41.96 0.99
N GLU A 131 20.69 -42.37 -0.08
CA GLU A 131 20.47 -43.78 -0.39
C GLU A 131 21.78 -44.47 -0.81
N ALA A 132 22.62 -43.78 -1.58
CA ALA A 132 23.95 -44.26 -1.95
C ALA A 132 24.91 -44.34 -0.76
N ASN A 133 24.81 -43.40 0.19
CA ASN A 133 25.65 -43.33 1.39
C ASN A 133 24.93 -43.94 2.59
N SER A 134 24.98 -45.27 2.69
CA SER A 134 24.46 -45.99 3.86
C SER A 134 25.04 -45.44 5.17
N LEU A 135 24.17 -45.05 6.11
CA LEU A 135 24.59 -44.46 7.38
C LEU A 135 25.40 -45.45 8.21
N VAL A 136 26.68 -45.13 8.44
CA VAL A 136 27.57 -45.93 9.27
C VAL A 136 27.18 -45.75 10.74
N CYS A 137 27.09 -46.85 11.48
CA CYS A 137 26.74 -46.83 12.89
C CYS A 137 27.78 -46.04 13.71
N PRO A 138 27.36 -45.01 14.49
CA PRO A 138 28.29 -44.18 15.26
C PRO A 138 28.95 -44.92 16.42
N VAL A 139 28.39 -46.06 16.87
CA VAL A 139 28.93 -46.84 18.00
C VAL A 139 30.10 -47.71 17.56
N CYS A 140 29.95 -48.43 16.44
CA CYS A 140 30.98 -49.36 15.98
C CYS A 140 31.79 -48.85 14.80
N THR A 141 31.34 -47.79 14.13
CA THR A 141 31.98 -47.17 12.96
C THR A 141 32.27 -48.16 11.81
N LYS A 142 31.62 -49.33 11.82
CA LYS A 142 31.96 -50.48 10.96
C LYS A 142 30.78 -50.97 10.13
N TYR A 143 29.60 -51.08 10.73
CA TYR A 143 28.41 -51.61 10.06
C TYR A 143 27.41 -50.49 9.78
N ASN A 144 26.64 -50.63 8.70
CA ASN A 144 25.55 -49.71 8.38
C ASN A 144 24.33 -49.93 9.26
N LEU A 145 23.65 -48.83 9.61
CA LEU A 145 22.37 -48.85 10.28
C LEU A 145 21.30 -49.45 9.36
N ARG A 146 20.37 -50.20 9.95
CA ARG A 146 19.20 -50.76 9.27
C ARG A 146 17.94 -50.30 9.99
N ILE A 147 16.89 -50.03 9.22
CA ILE A 147 15.59 -49.64 9.75
C ILE A 147 14.62 -50.77 9.48
N ALA A 148 13.96 -51.29 10.51
CA ALA A 148 12.90 -52.28 10.38
C ALA A 148 11.80 -51.98 11.41
N SER A 149 10.54 -51.95 10.97
CA SER A 149 9.36 -51.79 11.84
C SER A 149 9.45 -50.63 12.84
N GLY A 150 9.97 -49.48 12.41
CA GLY A 150 10.11 -48.32 13.29
C GLY A 150 11.23 -48.44 14.33
N VAL A 151 12.26 -49.23 14.04
CA VAL A 151 13.44 -49.38 14.89
C VAL A 151 14.70 -49.28 14.05
N VAL A 152 15.63 -48.43 14.48
CA VAL A 152 16.99 -48.33 13.92
C VAL A 152 17.90 -49.31 14.66
N MET A 153 18.53 -50.23 13.92
CA MET A 153 19.35 -51.30 14.49
C MET A 153 20.72 -51.40 13.81
N CYS A 154 21.71 -51.89 14.55
CA CYS A 154 23.04 -52.22 14.03
C CYS A 154 23.50 -53.60 14.50
N GLN A 155 24.33 -54.28 13.70
CA GLN A 155 24.94 -55.58 14.04
C GLN A 155 25.85 -55.52 15.28
N CYS A 156 26.28 -54.34 15.72
CA CYS A 156 27.03 -54.17 16.97
C CYS A 156 26.15 -54.16 18.24
N GLY A 157 24.84 -54.27 18.10
CA GLY A 157 23.88 -54.26 19.22
C GLY A 157 23.23 -52.90 19.49
N LEU A 158 23.47 -51.87 18.68
CA LEU A 158 22.72 -50.61 18.76
C LEU A 158 21.25 -50.87 18.39
N TYR A 159 20.34 -50.42 19.23
CA TYR A 159 18.89 -50.52 19.05
C TYR A 159 18.24 -49.22 19.50
N ILE A 160 17.65 -48.49 18.57
CA ILE A 160 16.98 -47.21 18.83
C ILE A 160 15.54 -47.33 18.30
N PRO A 161 14.53 -47.35 19.17
CA PRO A 161 13.14 -47.28 18.72
C PRO A 161 12.91 -45.90 18.08
N SER A 162 12.45 -45.88 16.83
CA SER A 162 11.95 -44.65 16.21
C SER A 162 10.52 -44.46 16.69
N HIS A 163 10.36 -43.80 17.83
CA HIS A 163 9.06 -43.23 18.16
C HIS A 163 8.74 -42.20 17.08
N ALA A 164 7.74 -42.46 16.25
CA ALA A 164 7.12 -41.42 15.46
C ALA A 164 6.70 -40.35 16.46
N CYS A 165 7.37 -39.20 16.40
CA CYS A 165 7.08 -38.09 17.27
C CYS A 165 5.74 -37.50 16.79
N ASP A 166 4.64 -37.93 17.39
CA ASP A 166 3.29 -37.38 17.15
C ASP A 166 3.14 -35.92 17.65
N THR A 167 4.23 -35.16 17.80
CA THR A 167 4.21 -33.79 18.35
C THR A 167 4.14 -32.69 17.29
N TRP A 168 3.62 -32.97 16.09
CA TRP A 168 3.23 -31.90 15.16
C TRP A 168 1.90 -31.23 15.56
N ALA A 169 1.26 -31.65 16.64
CA ALA A 169 -0.03 -31.12 17.12
C ALA A 169 0.06 -29.91 18.09
N VAL A 170 1.22 -29.28 18.31
CA VAL A 170 1.35 -28.20 19.32
C VAL A 170 1.84 -26.84 18.76
N ILE A 171 1.73 -26.61 17.45
CA ILE A 171 1.91 -25.26 16.90
C ILE A 171 0.76 -24.93 15.94
N LEU A 172 -0.43 -24.71 16.52
CA LEU A 172 -1.46 -23.81 16.02
C LEU A 172 -2.07 -23.07 17.21
#